data_AF-A0A098LFS0-F1
#
_entry.id   AF-A0A098LFS0-F1
#
_cell.length_a   1.000
_cell.length_b   1.000
_cell.length_c   1.000
_cell.angle_alpha   90.00
_cell.angle_beta   90.00
_cell.angle_gamma   90.00
#
_symmetry.space_group_name_H-M   'P 1'
#
loop_
_entity.id
_entity.type
_entity.pdbx_description
1 polymer ?
#
loop_
_entity_poly.entity_id
_entity_poly.type
_entity_poly.pdbx_seq_one_letter_code
_entity_poly.pdbx_strand_id
1 'polypeptide(L)' 'MALSFENIRVGKKYILKNYGEKALFQVLEKTADNDFRVKDLQTLESYMISDLIRYGKGKDYDFYELEK' A
#
# COMPACT_ATOMS: atom_id res chain seq x y z
N MET A 1 11.70 -8.27 6.58
CA MET A 1 12.18 -8.14 5.19
C MET A 1 11.15 -7.29 4.47
N ALA A 2 11.44 -6.02 4.22
CA ALA A 2 10.48 -5.10 3.63
C ALA A 2 10.15 -5.59 2.21
N LEU A 3 8.87 -5.80 1.91
CA LEU A 3 8.44 -6.09 0.55
C LEU A 3 8.80 -4.88 -0.31
N SER A 4 9.69 -5.04 -1.30
CA SER A 4 9.92 -4.00 -2.30
C SER A 4 8.63 -3.78 -3.07
N PHE A 5 8.24 -2.51 -3.24
CA PHE A 5 7.01 -2.06 -3.92
C PHE A 5 6.85 -2.64 -5.34
N GLU A 6 7.95 -3.06 -5.95
CA GLU A 6 8.01 -3.73 -7.25
C GLU A 6 7.27 -5.09 -7.26
N ASN A 7 7.05 -5.71 -6.10
CA ASN A 7 6.34 -6.99 -5.99
C ASN A 7 4.82 -6.86 -5.77
N ILE A 8 4.30 -5.64 -5.77
CA ILE A 8 2.87 -5.39 -5.57
C ILE A 8 2.08 -5.90 -6.79
N ARG A 9 1.04 -6.69 -6.52
CA ARG A 9 0.15 -7.22 -7.56
C ARG A 9 -1.22 -6.55 -7.53
N VAL A 10 -1.73 -6.27 -8.71
CA VAL A 10 -3.11 -5.79 -8.90
C VAL A 10 -4.09 -6.84 -8.39
N GLY A 11 -5.10 -6.41 -7.64
CA GLY A 11 -6.11 -7.26 -7.02
C GLY A 11 -5.74 -7.79 -5.62
N LYS A 12 -4.47 -7.68 -5.20
CA LYS A 12 -4.03 -8.06 -3.85
C LYS A 12 -4.27 -6.95 -2.83
N LYS A 13 -4.34 -7.35 -1.56
CA LYS A 13 -4.53 -6.46 -0.41
C LYS A 13 -3.23 -6.36 0.36
N TYR A 14 -2.93 -5.17 0.82
CA TYR A 14 -1.73 -4.89 1.59
C TYR A 14 -2.11 -4.12 2.86
N ILE A 15 -1.26 -4.27 3.86
CA ILE A 15 -1.36 -3.53 5.11
C ILE A 15 -0.03 -2.82 5.36
N LEU A 16 -0.14 -1.52 5.58
CA LEU A 16 0.95 -0.64 5.94
C LEU A 16 0.78 -0.25 7.39
N LYS A 17 1.79 -0.52 8.21
CA LYS A 17 1.83 -0.12 9.61
C LYS A 17 2.91 0.94 9.78
N ASN A 18 2.53 2.05 10.39
CA ASN A 18 3.43 3.16 10.69
C ASN A 18 3.09 3.72 12.08
N TYR A 19 4.07 3.75 12.99
CA TYR A 19 3.95 4.41 14.30
C TYR A 19 2.71 4.01 15.13
N GLY A 20 2.20 2.79 14.93
CA GLY A 20 1.02 2.26 15.63
C GLY A 20 -0.28 2.33 14.82
N GLU A 21 -0.35 3.14 13.78
CA GLU A 21 -1.47 3.15 12.82
C GLU A 21 -1.29 2.06 11.76
N LYS A 22 -2.40 1.48 11.31
CA LYS A 22 -2.45 0.46 10.27
C LYS A 22 -3.35 0.97 9.16
N ALA A 23 -2.81 1.25 7.98
CA ALA A 23 -3.57 1.53 6.78
C ALA A 23 -3.76 0.22 5.99
N LEU A 24 -5.02 -0.13 5.74
CA LEU A 24 -5.37 -1.29 4.91
C LEU A 24 -5.82 -0.80 3.53
N PHE A 25 -5.23 -1.33 2.47
CA PHE A 25 -5.62 -0.96 1.12
C PHE A 25 -5.56 -2.14 0.16
N GLN A 26 -6.34 -2.02 -0.91
CA GLN A 26 -6.40 -2.98 -2.00
C GLN A 26 -5.90 -2.35 -3.29
N VAL A 27 -5.05 -3.05 -4.02
CA VAL A 27 -4.59 -2.61 -5.34
C VAL A 27 -5.70 -2.83 -6.34
N LEU A 28 -6.16 -1.74 -6.96
CA LEU A 28 -7.22 -1.77 -7.97
C LEU A 28 -6.65 -1.99 -9.37
N GLU A 29 -5.63 -1.20 -9.73
CA GLU A 29 -5.07 -1.17 -11.09
C GLU A 29 -3.66 -0.56 -11.08
N LYS A 30 -2.88 -0.90 -12.11
CA LYS A 30 -1.59 -0.27 -12.37
C LYS A 30 -1.81 0.86 -13.37
N THR A 31 -1.44 2.08 -13.00
CA THR A 31 -1.46 3.23 -13.90
C THR A 31 -0.26 3.22 -14.85
N ALA A 32 -0.38 3.93 -15.98
CA ALA A 32 0.64 3.98 -17.03
C ALA A 32 2.00 4.52 -16.55
N ASP A 33 2.01 5.34 -15.49
CA ASP A 33 3.20 5.97 -14.91
C ASP A 33 4.02 5.02 -14.01
N ASN A 34 3.81 3.71 -14.13
CA ASN A 34 4.37 2.69 -13.24
C ASN A 34 3.89 2.81 -11.77
N ASP A 35 2.88 3.64 -11.52
CA ASP A 35 2.21 3.76 -10.21
C ASP A 35 1.05 2.76 -10.07
N PHE A 36 0.52 2.61 -8.86
CA PHE A 36 -0.60 1.72 -8.59
C PHE A 36 -1.72 2.49 -7.90
N ARG A 37 -2.92 2.39 -8.47
CA ARG A 37 -4.12 2.91 -7.83
C ARG A 37 -4.55 1.91 -6.77
N VAL A 38 -4.65 2.38 -5.55
CA VAL A 38 -5.08 1.58 -4.42
C VAL A 38 -6.30 2.21 -3.77
N LYS A 39 -7.12 1.39 -3.15
CA LYS A 39 -8.30 1.80 -2.40
C LYS A 39 -8.13 1.45 -0.95
N ASP A 40 -8.28 2.45 -0.10
CA ASP A 40 -8.34 2.26 1.34
C ASP A 40 -9.57 1.45 1.73
N LEU A 41 -9.38 0.46 2.58
CA LEU A 41 -10.45 -0.40 3.07
C LEU A 41 -11.15 0.20 4.30
N GLN A 42 -10.54 1.18 4.98
CA GLN A 42 -11.12 1.85 6.13
C GLN A 42 -11.87 3.13 5.74
N THR A 43 -11.26 3.98 4.92
CA THR A 43 -11.87 5.25 4.50
C THR A 43 -12.66 5.13 3.19
N LEU A 44 -12.49 4.02 2.45
CA LEU A 44 -13.05 3.79 1.11
C LEU A 44 -12.55 4.76 0.03
N GLU A 45 -11.55 5.57 0.35
CA GLU A 45 -10.92 6.50 -0.58
C GLU A 45 -9.96 5.79 -1.53
N SER A 46 -9.77 6.34 -2.73
CA SER A 46 -8.80 5.82 -3.69
C SER A 46 -7.65 6.80 -3.86
N TYR A 47 -6.43 6.34 -3.67
CA TYR A 47 -5.22 7.13 -3.81
C TYR A 47 -4.13 6.34 -4.54
N MET A 48 -3.04 7.00 -4.89
CA MET A 48 -1.87 6.36 -5.50
C MET A 48 -1.00 5.73 -4.43
N ILE A 49 -0.42 4.57 -4.71
CA ILE A 49 0.51 3.93 -3.77
C ILE A 49 1.74 4.81 -3.54
N SER A 50 2.20 5.57 -4.55
CA SER A 50 3.29 6.55 -4.36
C SER A 50 3.01 7.52 -3.22
N ASP A 51 1.75 7.90 -3.02
CA ASP A 51 1.38 8.85 -1.98
C ASP A 51 1.54 8.21 -0.59
N LEU A 52 0.98 7.01 -0.38
CA LEU A 52 1.17 6.23 0.85
C LEU A 52 2.64 6.00 1.21
N ILE A 53 3.43 5.55 0.23
CA ILE A 53 4.83 5.17 0.47
C ILE A 53 5.72 6.38 0.68
N ARG A 54 5.33 7.55 0.15
CA ARG A 54 6.00 8.83 0.40
C ARG A 54 5.93 9.19 1.88
N TYR A 55 4.82 8.89 2.56
CA TYR A 55 4.69 9.07 4.01
C TYR A 55 5.30 7.91 4.81
N GLY A 56 5.53 6.76 4.18
CA GLY A 56 6.07 5.53 4.78
C GLY A 56 7.58 5.47 5.02
N LYS A 57 8.36 6.56 4.92
CA LYS A 57 9.83 6.52 5.13
C LYS A 57 10.28 6.53 6.60
N GLY A 58 9.42 6.09 7.53
CA GLY A 58 9.72 6.04 8.96
C GLY A 58 10.62 4.86 9.36
N LYS A 59 11.26 4.97 10.54
CA LYS A 59 12.10 3.91 11.14
C LYS A 59 11.28 2.68 11.60
N ASP A 60 9.97 2.85 11.75
CA ASP A 60 8.97 1.84 12.17
C ASP A 60 7.96 1.58 11.04
N TYR A 61 8.49 1.43 9.82
CA TYR A 61 7.68 1.15 8.63
C TYR A 61 7.60 -0.35 8.38
N ASP A 62 6.36 -0.85 8.36
CA ASP A 62 6.09 -2.27 8.22
C ASP A 62 5.03 -2.48 7.14
N PHE A 63 5.36 -3.25 6.11
CA PHE A 63 4.49 -3.48 4.96
C PHE A 63 4.33 -4.97 4.72
N TYR A 64 3.09 -5.44 4.70
CA TYR A 64 2.76 -6.85 4.56
C TYR A 64 1.68 -7.05 3.49
N GLU A 65 1.81 -8.13 2.71
CA GLU A 65 0.69 -8.61 1.90
C GLU A 65 -0.32 -9.31 2.82
N LEU A 66 -1.59 -8.92 2.69
CA LEU A 66 -2.69 -9.62 3.32
C LEU A 66 -3.11 -10.75 2.37
N GLU A 67 -2.34 -11.84 2.37
CA GLU A 67 -2.79 -13.09 1.75
C GLU A 67 -4.05 -13.56 2.49
N LYS A 68 -5.12 -13.80 1.74
CA LYS A 68 -6.36 -14.36 2.24
C LYS A 68 -6.63 -15.67 1.53
#